data_AF-A0A9P1FUD9-F1
#
_entry.id   AF-A0A9P1FUD9-F1
#
_cell.length_a   1.000
_cell.length_b   1.000
_cell.length_c   1.000
_cell.angle_alpha   90.00
_cell.angle_beta   90.00
_cell.angle_gamma   90.00
#
_symmetry.space_group_name_H-M   'P 1'
#
loop_
_entity.id
_entity.type
_entity.pdbx_description
1 polymer ?
#
loop_
_entity_poly.entity_id
_entity_poly.type
_entity_poly.pdbx_seq_one_letter_code
_entity_poly.pdbx_strand_id
1 'polypeptide(L)'
;MNAGLGNSPMDFGDGFLPDGRIYVSYEGVEFVPWKEWPAAGSEAAKLLAISPYRYDLSEDEDESWESDEEDIPGALAATTAAAAEEVPQRVIAILSEVADDKMTLDSELVDGIDSLGATLVLNNLQMQLGVNISVTDWMEMERVSDVVDRVLKELPAPAPVAPKRKIRRKRMEVDMEEEVQTVQTGPTASPADISEKVLAILNEVAEEDEKLSLDTALTDGIDSLGSTLVINNIQAAFGVTLSITSWMEMETAGDLTKFVTGLVEEQAPISTPVAPKKKSKPKRASQARRSKQGVETKPLQSSASVSGVRVHRQGIGPRVFLVDAHPPEAEEPAGLEKVQERRAELAAALAPCTVCSLIFDEEACKCANLAELVRLYTRRVNAHRMIYPDAVEGEPLALAAWSFSRVIASALASSLEKSGVQDVRLILFKDGLLLPEPSEEEGDEWWGGATEAVLFTASACGAAKWAKEERRRLRKKGALRQLREDEDEVEDMQMRLFWEEGAKPGHLQQLGPKRFAELANTTGRKVEILRSLTKGAKGVLDFQGCAAVVGVESSRPKAARHVRLLNSSPGNVPEDVLF
;
A
#
# COMPACT_ATOMS: atom_id res chain seq x y z
N MET A 1 -71.52 31.48 11.25
CA MET A 1 -70.75 31.29 10.00
C MET A 1 -69.68 32.37 10.00
N ASN A 2 -68.49 32.27 10.63
CA ASN A 2 -67.44 31.22 10.67
C ASN A 2 -67.23 30.59 9.30
N ALA A 3 -66.08 30.61 8.62
CA ALA A 3 -64.67 30.96 8.91
C ALA A 3 -64.00 31.21 7.52
N GLY A 4 -62.81 31.79 7.33
CA GLY A 4 -61.80 32.37 8.20
C GLY A 4 -60.80 33.11 7.28
N LEU A 5 -60.48 34.35 7.65
CA LEU A 5 -59.40 35.15 7.07
C LEU A 5 -58.13 34.78 7.85
N GLY A 6 -57.24 34.02 7.22
CA GLY A 6 -55.92 33.70 7.75
C GLY A 6 -54.98 34.87 7.53
N ASN A 7 -54.78 35.66 8.59
CA ASN A 7 -53.72 36.64 8.70
C ASN A 7 -52.35 35.95 8.53
N SER A 8 -51.55 36.45 7.59
CA SER A 8 -50.09 36.43 7.71
C SER A 8 -49.73 37.42 8.81
N PRO A 9 -49.14 36.95 9.93
CA PRO A 9 -47.73 37.28 10.15
C PRO A 9 -46.96 36.21 10.95
N MET A 10 -45.68 36.04 10.65
CA MET A 10 -44.54 35.64 11.52
C MET A 10 -43.36 35.53 10.53
N ASP A 11 -42.45 36.50 10.39
CA ASP A 11 -41.63 37.11 11.44
C ASP A 11 -41.05 36.05 12.38
N PHE A 12 -40.17 35.20 11.83
CA PHE A 12 -39.18 34.49 12.62
C PHE A 12 -37.88 35.26 12.51
N GLY A 13 -37.62 36.04 13.55
CA GLY A 13 -36.38 36.76 13.71
C GLY A 13 -35.19 35.79 13.78
N ASP A 14 -34.10 36.19 13.15
CA ASP A 14 -32.76 35.73 13.47
C ASP A 14 -32.49 36.08 14.94
N GLY A 15 -32.77 35.13 15.84
CA GLY A 15 -32.31 35.19 17.21
C GLY A 15 -30.81 34.96 17.22
N PHE A 16 -30.03 36.05 17.21
CA PHE A 16 -28.61 36.00 17.56
C PHE A 16 -28.46 35.41 18.96
N LEU A 17 -27.81 34.25 19.06
CA LEU A 17 -27.14 33.87 20.30
C LEU A 17 -25.90 34.78 20.48
N PRO A 18 -25.50 35.10 21.72
CA PRO A 18 -24.40 36.03 22.00
C PRO A 18 -23.01 35.59 21.50
N ASP A 19 -22.89 34.43 20.85
CA ASP A 19 -21.64 33.80 20.43
C ASP A 19 -21.45 33.70 18.90
N GLY A 20 -22.42 34.16 18.09
CA GLY A 20 -22.21 34.47 16.67
C GLY A 20 -21.92 33.28 15.75
N ARG A 21 -22.51 32.09 15.98
CA ARG A 21 -22.38 30.94 15.07
C ARG A 21 -23.69 30.61 14.36
N ILE A 22 -23.59 30.35 13.06
CA ILE A 22 -24.66 29.83 12.20
C ILE A 22 -24.41 28.32 12.03
N TYR A 23 -25.46 27.50 12.18
CA TYR A 23 -25.46 26.10 11.77
C TYR A 23 -26.38 25.94 10.57
N VAL A 24 -25.91 25.22 9.55
CA VAL A 24 -26.75 24.72 8.45
C VAL A 24 -26.90 23.22 8.66
N SER A 25 -28.14 22.75 8.80
CA SER A 25 -28.48 21.34 8.94
C SER A 25 -28.43 20.62 7.60
N TYR A 26 -27.77 19.48 7.55
CA TYR A 26 -28.21 18.37 6.72
C TYR A 26 -28.92 17.38 7.66
N GLU A 27 -30.09 16.90 7.27
CA GLU A 27 -30.87 15.93 8.04
C GLU A 27 -30.00 14.72 8.42
N GLY A 28 -29.94 14.40 9.72
CA GLY A 28 -29.64 13.06 10.19
C GLY A 28 -28.32 12.77 10.94
N VAL A 29 -27.56 13.77 11.41
CA VAL A 29 -26.38 13.49 12.26
C VAL A 29 -26.22 14.51 13.38
N GLU A 30 -26.51 14.11 14.62
CA GLU A 30 -26.10 14.85 15.82
C GLU A 30 -24.78 14.32 16.39
N PHE A 31 -23.92 15.23 16.86
CA PHE A 31 -22.66 14.89 17.53
C PHE A 31 -22.84 14.95 19.06
N VAL A 32 -22.76 13.79 19.74
CA VAL A 32 -22.87 13.71 21.21
C VAL A 32 -21.53 13.99 21.91
N PRO A 33 -21.46 14.89 22.91
CA PRO A 33 -20.27 15.11 23.73
C PRO A 33 -19.99 13.93 24.69
N TRP A 34 -18.70 13.59 24.82
CA TRP A 34 -18.16 12.46 25.61
C TRP A 34 -18.62 12.31 27.08
N LYS A 35 -19.20 13.34 27.71
CA LYS A 35 -19.52 13.32 29.15
C LYS A 35 -20.82 12.58 29.51
N GLU A 36 -21.61 12.18 28.53
CA GLU A 36 -22.97 11.64 28.76
C GLU A 36 -23.09 10.14 28.43
N TRP A 37 -21.97 9.42 28.25
CA TRP A 37 -22.00 7.99 27.93
C TRP A 37 -22.00 7.10 29.19
N PRO A 38 -22.93 6.14 29.36
CA PRO A 38 -22.98 5.29 30.55
C PRO A 38 -21.82 4.27 30.55
N ALA A 39 -21.17 4.13 31.71
CA ALA A 39 -20.11 3.14 31.94
C ALA A 39 -20.66 1.72 31.79
N ALA A 40 -19.97 0.89 31.00
CA ALA A 40 -20.35 -0.47 30.66
C ALA A 40 -20.63 -1.36 31.89
N GLY A 41 -21.77 -2.05 31.85
CA GLY A 41 -22.22 -3.01 32.86
C GLY A 41 -21.41 -4.32 32.90
N SER A 42 -21.72 -5.12 33.93
CA SER A 42 -20.99 -6.30 34.43
C SER A 42 -20.79 -7.48 33.47
N GLU A 43 -21.22 -7.41 32.20
CA GLU A 43 -21.02 -8.49 31.22
C GLU A 43 -19.73 -8.35 30.41
N ALA A 44 -19.23 -7.12 30.22
CA ALA A 44 -17.91 -6.89 29.61
C ALA A 44 -16.77 -7.49 30.47
N ALA A 45 -16.99 -7.60 31.79
CA ALA A 45 -16.07 -8.26 32.72
C ALA A 45 -16.04 -9.79 32.55
N LYS A 46 -17.12 -10.42 32.04
CA LYS A 46 -17.19 -11.87 31.82
C LYS A 46 -16.50 -12.30 30.52
N LEU A 47 -16.57 -11.48 29.48
CA LEU A 47 -15.90 -11.75 28.19
C LEU A 47 -14.37 -11.51 28.24
N LEU A 48 -13.91 -10.63 29.12
CA LEU A 48 -12.49 -10.42 29.40
C LEU A 48 -11.84 -11.60 30.15
N ALA A 49 -12.61 -12.59 30.63
CA ALA A 49 -12.09 -13.76 31.34
C ALA A 49 -11.52 -14.86 30.42
N ILE A 50 -11.76 -14.80 29.10
CA ILE A 50 -11.37 -15.87 28.13
C ILE A 50 -10.10 -15.50 27.33
N SER A 51 -9.53 -14.31 27.55
CA SER A 51 -8.35 -13.83 26.82
C SER A 51 -7.04 -14.46 27.34
N PRO A 52 -6.12 -14.92 26.46
CA PRO A 52 -4.85 -15.56 26.83
C PRO A 52 -3.77 -14.60 27.39
N TYR A 53 -4.13 -13.35 27.70
CA TYR A 53 -3.25 -12.37 28.32
C TYR A 53 -3.76 -12.01 29.72
N ARG A 54 -3.19 -12.61 30.77
CA ARG A 54 -3.39 -12.16 32.17
C ARG A 54 -2.11 -11.65 32.80
N TYR A 55 -2.23 -10.52 33.48
CA TYR A 55 -1.40 -10.12 34.61
C TYR A 55 -1.82 -10.91 35.85
N ASP A 56 -0.81 -11.22 36.66
CA ASP A 56 -0.89 -12.02 37.88
C ASP A 56 -1.51 -11.21 39.03
N LEU A 57 -2.69 -11.63 39.50
CA LEU A 57 -3.18 -11.46 40.86
C LEU A 57 -3.86 -12.78 41.22
N SER A 58 -3.21 -13.55 42.10
CA SER A 58 -3.73 -14.70 42.85
C SER A 58 -5.12 -14.38 43.45
N GLU A 59 -6.08 -15.30 43.58
CA GLU A 59 -6.01 -16.58 44.28
C GLU A 59 -6.79 -17.72 43.59
N ASP A 60 -6.41 -18.92 44.01
CA ASP A 60 -6.74 -20.31 43.64
C ASP A 60 -8.19 -20.66 43.23
N GLU A 61 -8.33 -21.61 42.30
CA GLU A 61 -9.00 -22.92 42.55
C GLU A 61 -8.84 -23.86 41.32
N ASP A 62 -8.59 -25.14 41.62
CA ASP A 62 -8.26 -26.24 40.72
C ASP A 62 -9.47 -26.73 39.90
N GLU A 63 -9.28 -27.06 38.61
CA GLU A 63 -10.14 -28.06 37.96
C GLU A 63 -9.43 -28.80 36.80
N SER A 64 -9.50 -30.12 36.90
CA SER A 64 -8.83 -31.14 36.10
C SER A 64 -9.77 -31.67 35.02
N TRP A 65 -9.33 -31.71 33.75
CA TRP A 65 -9.98 -32.52 32.72
C TRP A 65 -8.96 -33.24 31.84
N GLU A 66 -9.00 -34.58 31.91
CA GLU A 66 -8.38 -35.53 30.99
C GLU A 66 -9.21 -35.61 29.70
N SER A 67 -8.56 -35.70 28.53
CA SER A 67 -9.13 -36.45 27.40
C SER A 67 -8.08 -36.84 26.35
N ASP A 68 -7.97 -38.16 26.22
CA ASP A 68 -7.62 -39.07 25.13
C ASP A 68 -7.22 -38.49 23.75
N GLU A 69 -6.00 -38.86 23.32
CA GLU A 69 -5.49 -38.78 21.95
C GLU A 69 -5.75 -40.11 21.23
N GLU A 70 -6.55 -40.10 20.15
CA GLU A 70 -6.58 -41.19 19.14
C GLU A 70 -5.74 -40.80 17.91
N ASP A 71 -4.87 -41.72 17.48
CA ASP A 71 -3.93 -41.58 16.36
C ASP A 71 -4.61 -41.76 14.98
N ILE A 72 -4.38 -40.81 14.06
CA ILE A 72 -4.73 -40.94 12.63
C ILE A 72 -3.46 -40.84 11.77
N PRO A 73 -3.00 -41.91 11.10
CA PRO A 73 -1.92 -41.83 10.12
C PRO A 73 -2.48 -41.71 8.69
N GLY A 74 -2.10 -40.66 7.93
CA GLY A 74 -2.39 -40.61 6.49
C GLY A 74 -2.22 -39.27 5.76
N ALA A 75 -2.15 -38.12 6.45
CA ALA A 75 -2.30 -36.82 5.80
C ALA A 75 -1.05 -36.25 5.07
N LEU A 76 0.15 -36.82 5.25
CA LEU A 76 1.40 -36.24 4.74
C LEU A 76 1.79 -36.64 3.31
N ALA A 77 1.19 -37.69 2.75
CA ALA A 77 1.51 -38.16 1.39
C ALA A 77 0.66 -37.49 0.29
N ALA A 78 -0.49 -36.90 0.63
CA ALA A 78 -1.42 -36.33 -0.34
C ALA A 78 -1.01 -34.93 -0.82
N THR A 79 -0.26 -34.17 -0.02
CA THR A 79 0.11 -32.78 -0.33
C THR A 79 1.26 -32.64 -1.33
N THR A 80 2.18 -33.62 -1.40
CA THR A 80 3.28 -33.60 -2.37
C THR A 80 2.83 -33.99 -3.79
N ALA A 81 1.77 -34.79 -3.91
CA ALA A 81 1.23 -35.19 -5.21
C ALA A 81 0.51 -34.05 -5.94
N ALA A 82 -0.20 -33.19 -5.20
CA ALA A 82 -0.92 -32.05 -5.78
C ALA A 82 0.04 -30.98 -6.34
N ALA A 83 1.17 -30.75 -5.67
CA ALA A 83 2.19 -29.81 -6.15
C ALA A 83 2.85 -30.27 -7.46
N ALA A 84 2.99 -31.59 -7.67
CA ALA A 84 3.59 -32.15 -8.88
C ALA A 84 2.73 -31.94 -10.14
N GLU A 85 1.40 -31.76 -9.98
CA GLU A 85 0.49 -31.55 -11.11
C GLU A 85 0.24 -30.06 -11.40
N GLU A 86 0.33 -29.20 -10.39
CA GLU A 86 0.08 -27.76 -10.53
C GLU A 86 1.28 -26.98 -11.10
N VAL A 87 2.50 -27.35 -10.73
CA VAL A 87 3.74 -26.68 -11.19
C VAL A 87 3.90 -26.72 -12.71
N PRO A 88 3.75 -27.88 -13.40
CA PRO A 88 3.84 -27.94 -14.86
C PRO A 88 2.84 -27.01 -15.56
N GLN A 89 1.61 -26.93 -15.05
CA GLN A 89 0.57 -26.08 -15.63
C GLN A 89 0.91 -24.59 -15.52
N ARG A 90 1.47 -24.17 -14.38
CA ARG A 90 1.90 -22.78 -14.17
C ARG A 90 3.09 -22.42 -15.06
N VAL A 91 4.08 -23.31 -15.19
CA VAL A 91 5.23 -23.10 -16.08
C VAL A 91 4.78 -22.97 -17.54
N ILE A 92 3.88 -23.84 -18.00
CA ILE A 92 3.30 -23.76 -19.37
C ILE A 92 2.53 -22.44 -19.57
N ALA A 93 1.78 -22.00 -18.56
CA ALA A 93 1.02 -20.74 -18.63
C ALA A 93 1.96 -19.53 -18.79
N ILE A 94 3.05 -19.47 -18.01
CA ILE A 94 4.07 -18.41 -18.11
C ILE A 94 4.72 -18.43 -19.50
N LEU A 95 5.11 -19.61 -20.00
CA LEU A 95 5.73 -19.75 -21.32
C LEU A 95 4.78 -19.33 -22.44
N SER A 96 3.49 -19.71 -22.34
CA SER A 96 2.47 -19.38 -23.35
C SER A 96 2.04 -17.90 -23.31
N GLU A 97 2.36 -17.16 -22.25
CA GLU A 97 2.12 -15.71 -22.19
C GLU A 97 3.18 -14.94 -22.99
N VAL A 98 4.38 -15.50 -23.11
CA VAL A 98 5.51 -14.88 -23.80
C VAL A 98 5.64 -15.37 -25.25
N ALA A 99 5.34 -16.66 -25.48
CA ALA A 99 5.33 -17.22 -26.82
C ALA A 99 4.09 -16.78 -27.61
N ASP A 100 4.25 -16.59 -28.92
CA ASP A 100 3.13 -16.29 -29.82
C ASP A 100 2.15 -17.47 -29.96
N ASP A 101 2.63 -18.69 -29.70
CA ASP A 101 1.87 -19.94 -29.81
C ASP A 101 1.66 -20.63 -28.45
N LYS A 102 0.60 -21.43 -28.39
CA LYS A 102 0.28 -22.21 -27.19
C LYS A 102 1.33 -23.30 -26.96
N MET A 103 2.09 -23.17 -25.89
CA MET A 103 3.14 -24.14 -25.52
C MET A 103 2.56 -25.41 -24.89
N THR A 104 3.24 -26.53 -25.14
CA THR A 104 2.98 -27.84 -24.52
C THR A 104 4.29 -28.36 -23.92
N LEU A 105 4.25 -29.42 -23.10
CA LEU A 105 5.46 -30.00 -22.51
C LEU A 105 6.48 -30.48 -23.57
N ASP A 106 5.99 -30.90 -24.73
CA ASP A 106 6.82 -31.40 -25.83
C ASP A 106 7.30 -30.29 -26.79
N SER A 107 6.87 -29.04 -26.58
CA SER A 107 7.29 -27.90 -27.41
C SER A 107 8.78 -27.59 -27.21
N GLU A 108 9.47 -27.28 -28.30
CA GLU A 108 10.85 -26.77 -28.27
C GLU A 108 10.82 -25.30 -27.81
N LEU A 109 11.72 -24.93 -26.90
CA LEU A 109 11.77 -23.57 -26.34
C LEU A 109 12.17 -22.52 -27.39
N VAL A 110 13.01 -22.92 -28.35
CA VAL A 110 13.52 -22.06 -29.40
C VAL A 110 12.43 -21.69 -30.42
N ASP A 111 11.40 -22.53 -30.56
CA ASP A 111 10.25 -22.31 -31.43
C ASP A 111 9.22 -21.40 -30.72
N GLY A 112 9.54 -20.11 -30.61
CA GLY A 112 8.57 -19.07 -30.21
C GLY A 112 8.98 -18.18 -29.05
N ILE A 113 10.15 -18.42 -28.43
CA ILE A 113 10.69 -17.55 -27.38
C ILE A 113 12.08 -17.09 -27.82
N ASP A 114 12.18 -15.81 -28.19
CA ASP A 114 13.46 -15.19 -28.50
C ASP A 114 14.26 -14.92 -27.20
N SER A 115 15.49 -14.43 -27.33
CA SER A 115 16.34 -14.15 -26.18
C SER A 115 15.74 -13.12 -25.21
N LEU A 116 14.95 -12.17 -25.71
CA LEU A 116 14.22 -11.21 -24.88
C LEU A 116 13.07 -11.90 -24.12
N GLY A 117 12.30 -12.73 -24.82
CA GLY A 117 11.24 -13.54 -24.23
C GLY A 117 11.77 -14.47 -23.14
N ALA A 118 12.96 -15.05 -23.33
CA ALA A 118 13.62 -15.88 -22.34
C ALA A 118 13.85 -15.13 -21.02
N THR A 119 14.33 -13.88 -21.06
CA THR A 119 14.50 -13.06 -19.84
C THR A 119 13.19 -12.82 -19.11
N LEU A 120 12.12 -12.60 -19.87
CA LEU A 120 10.79 -12.32 -19.31
C LEU A 120 10.20 -13.57 -18.66
N VAL A 121 10.40 -14.75 -19.28
CA VAL A 121 10.04 -16.04 -18.68
C VAL A 121 10.83 -16.29 -17.41
N LEU A 122 12.15 -16.15 -17.43
CA LEU A 122 13.01 -16.38 -16.25
C LEU A 122 12.61 -15.47 -15.08
N ASN A 123 12.35 -14.19 -15.35
CA ASN A 123 11.88 -13.24 -14.35
C ASN A 123 10.50 -13.64 -13.80
N ASN A 124 9.57 -14.07 -14.67
CA ASN A 124 8.24 -14.54 -14.23
C ASN A 124 8.33 -15.81 -13.40
N LEU A 125 9.22 -16.76 -13.73
CA LEU A 125 9.45 -17.96 -12.93
C LEU A 125 10.01 -17.60 -11.54
N GLN A 126 10.95 -16.65 -11.48
CA GLN A 126 11.48 -16.14 -10.21
C GLN A 126 10.39 -15.46 -9.38
N MET A 127 9.60 -14.59 -9.99
CA MET A 127 8.57 -13.82 -9.30
C MET A 127 7.37 -14.66 -8.85
N GLN A 128 6.91 -15.61 -9.67
CA GLN A 128 5.71 -16.39 -9.40
C GLN A 128 5.97 -17.69 -8.64
N LEU A 129 7.11 -18.33 -8.87
CA LEU A 129 7.45 -19.63 -8.28
C LEU A 129 8.62 -19.55 -7.28
N GLY A 130 9.31 -18.41 -7.19
CA GLY A 130 10.47 -18.26 -6.31
C GLY A 130 11.69 -19.07 -6.79
N VAL A 131 11.70 -19.49 -8.05
CA VAL A 131 12.76 -20.32 -8.63
C VAL A 131 13.69 -19.46 -9.48
N ASN A 132 14.97 -19.50 -9.19
CA ASN A 132 16.00 -18.80 -9.97
C ASN A 132 16.69 -19.80 -10.91
N ILE A 133 16.38 -19.73 -12.20
CA ILE A 133 17.05 -20.52 -13.25
C ILE A 133 18.12 -19.62 -13.87
N SER A 134 19.36 -20.11 -13.93
CA SER A 134 20.43 -19.37 -14.59
C SER A 134 20.19 -19.31 -16.10
N VAL A 135 20.65 -18.24 -16.77
CA VAL A 135 20.56 -18.14 -18.24
C VAL A 135 21.36 -19.25 -18.92
N THR A 136 22.46 -19.69 -18.31
CA THR A 136 23.23 -20.85 -18.78
C THR A 136 22.41 -22.14 -18.71
N ASP A 137 21.71 -22.39 -17.60
CA ASP A 137 20.81 -23.56 -17.49
C ASP A 137 19.70 -23.45 -18.56
N TRP A 138 19.13 -22.26 -18.78
CA TRP A 138 18.10 -22.04 -19.80
C TRP A 138 18.59 -22.36 -21.22
N MET A 139 19.81 -21.97 -21.57
CA MET A 139 20.40 -22.25 -22.89
C MET A 139 20.67 -23.74 -23.12
N GLU A 140 20.80 -24.54 -22.05
CA GLU A 140 20.94 -25.99 -22.14
C GLU A 140 19.59 -26.72 -22.21
N MET A 141 18.47 -26.02 -21.96
CA MET A 141 17.12 -26.59 -22.06
C MET A 141 16.61 -26.50 -23.49
N GLU A 142 16.23 -27.63 -24.07
CA GLU A 142 15.70 -27.67 -25.44
C GLU A 142 14.17 -27.62 -25.42
N ARG A 143 13.53 -28.14 -24.35
CA ARG A 143 12.07 -28.33 -24.27
C ARG A 143 11.45 -27.73 -23.03
N VAL A 144 10.15 -27.47 -23.12
CA VAL A 144 9.35 -27.02 -21.98
C VAL A 144 9.39 -28.01 -20.80
N SER A 145 9.46 -29.32 -21.07
CA SER A 145 9.64 -30.35 -20.04
C SER A 145 10.90 -30.11 -19.19
N ASP A 146 11.98 -29.64 -19.80
CA ASP A 146 13.28 -29.46 -19.12
C ASP A 146 13.20 -28.30 -18.12
N VAL A 147 12.46 -27.24 -18.48
CA VAL A 147 12.14 -26.12 -17.57
C VAL A 147 11.33 -26.62 -16.38
N VAL A 148 10.29 -27.42 -16.62
CA VAL A 148 9.44 -27.97 -15.57
C VAL A 148 10.26 -28.84 -14.61
N ASP A 149 11.11 -29.72 -15.14
CA ASP A 149 11.98 -30.58 -14.34
C ASP A 149 12.99 -29.75 -13.52
N ARG A 150 13.54 -28.69 -14.09
CA ARG A 150 14.43 -27.78 -13.36
C ARG A 150 13.70 -27.03 -12.26
N VAL A 151 12.51 -26.50 -12.54
CA VAL A 151 11.67 -25.82 -11.55
C VAL A 151 11.33 -26.75 -10.39
N LEU A 152 10.93 -27.99 -10.68
CA LEU A 152 10.64 -28.99 -9.65
C LEU A 152 11.86 -29.34 -8.79
N LYS A 153 13.06 -29.30 -9.37
CA LYS A 153 14.32 -29.55 -8.66
C LYS A 153 14.75 -28.39 -7.77
N GLU A 154 14.51 -27.15 -8.19
CA GLU A 154 14.89 -25.92 -7.47
C GLU A 154 13.84 -25.44 -6.48
N LEU A 155 12.60 -25.96 -6.56
CA LEU A 155 11.57 -25.65 -5.57
C LEU A 155 12.05 -26.04 -4.17
N PRO A 156 11.99 -25.13 -3.19
CA PRO A 156 12.46 -25.39 -1.85
C PRO A 156 11.70 -26.59 -1.28
N ALA A 157 12.44 -27.63 -0.87
CA ALA A 157 11.86 -28.81 -0.27
C ALA A 157 10.91 -28.38 0.86
N PRO A 158 9.65 -28.87 0.88
CA PRO A 158 8.69 -28.47 1.90
C PRO A 158 9.31 -28.75 3.26
N ALA A 159 9.44 -27.70 4.08
CA ALA A 159 10.14 -27.79 5.35
C ALA A 159 9.59 -28.98 6.15
N PRO A 160 10.44 -29.89 6.65
CA PRO A 160 9.97 -31.06 7.38
C PRO A 160 9.17 -30.56 8.58
N VAL A 161 7.88 -30.93 8.62
CA VAL A 161 6.98 -30.59 9.73
C VAL A 161 7.60 -31.18 11.00
N ALA A 162 8.18 -30.31 11.83
CA ALA A 162 8.90 -30.74 13.02
C ALA A 162 7.95 -31.59 13.89
N PRO A 163 8.32 -32.84 14.25
CA PRO A 163 7.48 -33.68 15.09
C PRO A 163 7.29 -32.98 16.44
N LYS A 164 6.03 -32.83 16.86
CA LYS A 164 5.63 -32.23 18.14
C LYS A 164 6.24 -33.01 19.31
N ARG A 165 7.47 -32.67 19.71
CA ARG A 165 8.11 -33.23 20.90
C ARG A 165 7.49 -32.58 22.14
N LYS A 166 6.78 -33.39 22.95
CA LYS A 166 6.35 -33.03 24.31
C LYS A 166 7.61 -32.72 25.15
N ILE A 167 7.85 -31.44 25.42
CA ILE A 167 8.97 -30.97 26.26
C ILE A 167 8.64 -31.29 27.73
N ARG A 168 9.15 -32.42 28.25
CA ARG A 168 9.28 -32.63 29.70
C ARG A 168 10.50 -31.83 30.18
N ARG A 169 10.25 -30.71 30.86
CA ARG A 169 11.28 -29.97 31.59
C ARG A 169 11.82 -30.83 32.74
N LYS A 170 12.99 -31.45 32.55
CA LYS A 170 13.84 -31.93 33.64
C LYS A 170 15.02 -30.97 33.75
N ARG A 171 15.11 -30.29 34.90
CA ARG A 171 16.16 -29.33 35.23
C ARG A 171 17.48 -30.12 35.38
N MET A 172 18.36 -30.03 34.40
CA MET A 172 19.76 -30.44 34.51
C MET A 172 20.61 -29.17 34.48
N GLU A 173 21.38 -28.97 35.54
CA GLU A 173 22.49 -28.03 35.58
C GLU A 173 23.57 -28.56 34.64
N VAL A 174 23.97 -27.74 33.67
CA VAL A 174 25.15 -27.95 32.83
C VAL A 174 25.93 -26.65 32.88
N ASP A 175 27.13 -26.73 33.44
CA ASP A 175 28.19 -25.72 33.31
C ASP A 175 28.49 -25.54 31.81
N MET A 176 28.30 -24.32 31.31
CA MET A 176 28.83 -23.91 30.01
C MET A 176 29.80 -22.75 30.22
N GLU A 177 31.05 -23.04 29.88
CA GLU A 177 32.12 -22.07 29.70
C GLU A 177 31.74 -21.07 28.60
N GLU A 178 32.12 -19.82 28.86
CA GLU A 178 31.75 -18.62 28.14
C GLU A 178 32.63 -18.46 26.89
N GLU A 179 32.13 -18.88 25.73
CA GLU A 179 32.70 -18.49 24.42
C GLU A 179 31.84 -17.35 23.85
N VAL A 180 32.34 -16.13 24.02
CA VAL A 180 31.71 -14.88 23.56
C VAL A 180 31.79 -14.81 22.04
N GLN A 181 30.72 -15.22 21.33
CA GLN A 181 30.51 -14.79 19.95
C GLN A 181 29.86 -13.40 19.94
N THR A 182 30.68 -12.41 19.62
CA THR A 182 30.28 -11.06 19.26
C THR A 182 29.35 -11.08 18.04
N VAL A 183 28.14 -10.55 18.19
CA VAL A 183 27.25 -10.22 17.07
C VAL A 183 27.92 -9.11 16.26
N GLN A 184 28.44 -9.44 15.07
CA GLN A 184 28.96 -8.48 14.12
C GLN A 184 27.79 -7.68 13.53
N THR A 185 27.76 -6.37 13.78
CA THR A 185 27.18 -5.41 12.85
C THR A 185 27.90 -5.61 11.52
N GLY A 186 27.16 -5.91 10.45
CA GLY A 186 27.75 -6.10 9.12
C GLY A 186 28.67 -4.92 8.78
N PRO A 187 29.89 -5.17 8.27
CA PRO A 187 30.79 -4.09 7.90
C PRO A 187 30.09 -3.20 6.86
N THR A 188 30.08 -1.89 7.09
CA THR A 188 29.79 -0.93 6.04
C THR A 188 30.76 -1.22 4.90
N ALA A 189 30.24 -1.77 3.79
CA ALA A 189 31.04 -2.13 2.64
C ALA A 189 31.75 -0.86 2.17
N SER A 190 33.08 -0.92 2.07
CA SER A 190 33.83 0.23 1.58
C SER A 190 33.52 0.43 0.09
N PRO A 191 33.61 1.67 -0.44
CA PRO A 191 33.43 1.90 -1.88
C PRO A 191 34.35 1.04 -2.76
N ALA A 192 35.53 0.67 -2.24
CA ALA A 192 36.45 -0.26 -2.90
C ALA A 192 35.84 -1.68 -3.00
N ASP A 193 35.23 -2.18 -1.94
CA ASP A 193 34.58 -3.51 -1.93
C ASP A 193 33.38 -3.55 -2.89
N ILE A 194 32.63 -2.45 -2.99
CA ILE A 194 31.52 -2.31 -3.96
C ILE A 194 32.09 -2.34 -5.39
N SER A 195 33.15 -1.58 -5.67
CA SER A 195 33.78 -1.54 -6.99
C SER A 195 34.33 -2.90 -7.43
N GLU A 196 34.98 -3.63 -6.52
CA GLU A 196 35.54 -4.96 -6.80
C GLU A 196 34.43 -5.97 -7.11
N LYS A 197 33.34 -5.93 -6.34
CA LYS A 197 32.17 -6.80 -6.59
C LYS A 197 31.44 -6.46 -7.87
N VAL A 198 31.23 -5.19 -8.19
CA VAL A 198 30.60 -4.77 -9.45
C VAL A 198 31.44 -5.24 -10.64
N LEU A 199 32.76 -5.05 -10.59
CA LEU A 199 33.66 -5.57 -11.64
C LEU A 199 33.66 -7.09 -11.71
N ALA A 200 33.56 -7.80 -10.59
CA ALA A 200 33.46 -9.26 -10.60
C ALA A 200 32.20 -9.73 -11.33
N ILE A 201 31.04 -9.09 -11.07
CA ILE A 201 29.77 -9.39 -11.75
C ILE A 201 29.87 -9.07 -13.24
N LEU A 202 30.44 -7.92 -13.61
CA LEU A 202 30.60 -7.53 -15.02
C LEU A 202 31.49 -8.52 -15.78
N ASN A 203 32.61 -8.94 -15.18
CA ASN A 203 33.53 -9.91 -15.77
C ASN A 203 32.99 -11.34 -15.82
N GLU A 204 32.00 -11.67 -14.99
CA GLU A 204 31.30 -12.96 -15.03
C GLU A 204 30.32 -13.03 -16.21
N VAL A 205 29.72 -11.89 -16.58
CA VAL A 205 28.71 -11.82 -17.65
C VAL A 205 29.34 -11.51 -19.02
N ALA A 206 30.47 -10.80 -19.05
CA ALA A 206 31.16 -10.50 -20.30
C ALA A 206 31.70 -11.79 -20.96
N GLU A 207 31.38 -12.00 -22.23
CA GLU A 207 31.79 -13.20 -22.98
C GLU A 207 33.27 -13.18 -23.42
N GLU A 208 33.95 -12.04 -23.28
CA GLU A 208 35.33 -11.85 -23.72
C GLU A 208 36.35 -12.13 -22.61
N ASP A 209 37.49 -12.73 -22.99
CA ASP A 209 38.63 -12.99 -22.08
C ASP A 209 39.28 -11.70 -21.53
N GLU A 210 38.90 -10.52 -22.05
CA GLU A 210 39.40 -9.23 -21.58
C GLU A 210 38.65 -8.77 -20.34
N LYS A 211 39.40 -8.63 -19.23
CA LYS A 211 38.86 -8.11 -17.98
C LYS A 211 38.41 -6.66 -18.15
N LEU A 212 37.13 -6.42 -17.95
CA LEU A 212 36.53 -5.10 -17.87
C LEU A 212 37.17 -4.30 -16.74
N SER A 213 37.44 -3.03 -17.04
CA SER A 213 37.94 -2.03 -16.10
C SER A 213 36.84 -1.00 -15.78
N LEU A 214 37.05 -0.15 -14.77
CA LEU A 214 36.07 0.90 -14.44
C LEU A 214 35.84 1.89 -15.58
N ASP A 215 36.82 2.07 -16.47
CA ASP A 215 36.72 2.98 -17.61
C ASP A 215 36.14 2.31 -18.87
N THR A 216 35.89 0.99 -18.82
CA THR A 216 35.32 0.26 -19.96
C THR A 216 33.85 0.62 -20.13
N ALA A 217 33.44 0.84 -21.38
CA ALA A 217 32.04 1.12 -21.70
C ALA A 217 31.18 -0.10 -21.37
N LEU A 218 30.01 0.10 -20.78
CA LEU A 218 29.09 -1.01 -20.44
C LEU A 218 28.59 -1.74 -21.69
N THR A 219 28.65 -1.09 -22.86
CA THR A 219 28.27 -1.68 -24.14
C THR A 219 29.35 -2.57 -24.75
N ASP A 220 30.58 -2.53 -24.23
CA ASP A 220 31.69 -3.33 -24.73
C ASP A 220 31.69 -4.68 -24.01
N GLY A 221 31.27 -5.73 -24.71
CA GLY A 221 31.28 -7.11 -24.22
C GLY A 221 30.05 -7.55 -23.43
N ILE A 222 29.06 -6.67 -23.22
CA ILE A 222 27.79 -7.00 -22.56
C ILE A 222 26.64 -6.66 -23.51
N ASP A 223 25.94 -7.68 -23.98
CA ASP A 223 24.78 -7.51 -24.84
C ASP A 223 23.52 -7.14 -24.03
N SER A 224 22.36 -7.04 -24.70
CA SER A 224 21.10 -6.71 -24.03
C SER A 224 20.69 -7.78 -23.01
N LEU A 225 21.01 -9.05 -23.26
CA LEU A 225 20.75 -10.16 -22.36
C LEU A 225 21.67 -10.09 -21.13
N GLY A 226 22.97 -9.91 -21.35
CA GLY A 226 23.97 -9.70 -20.32
C GLY A 226 23.66 -8.49 -19.45
N SER A 227 23.10 -7.42 -20.02
CA SER A 227 22.65 -6.25 -19.27
C SER A 227 21.62 -6.63 -18.20
N THR A 228 20.63 -7.47 -18.54
CA THR A 228 19.62 -7.93 -17.57
C THR A 228 20.22 -8.82 -16.48
N LEU A 229 21.19 -9.67 -16.82
CA LEU A 229 21.91 -10.50 -15.87
C LEU A 229 22.72 -9.67 -14.87
N VAL A 230 23.46 -8.67 -15.36
CA VAL A 230 24.23 -7.76 -14.51
C VAL A 230 23.31 -7.01 -13.56
N ILE A 231 22.18 -6.48 -14.05
CA ILE A 231 21.18 -5.80 -13.22
C ILE A 231 20.71 -6.72 -12.09
N ASN A 232 20.26 -7.93 -12.42
CA ASN A 232 19.75 -8.89 -11.42
C ASN A 232 20.83 -9.29 -10.40
N ASN A 233 22.05 -9.54 -10.84
CA ASN A 233 23.17 -9.91 -9.97
C ASN A 233 23.57 -8.77 -9.02
N ILE A 234 23.55 -7.52 -9.50
CA ILE A 234 23.80 -6.35 -8.66
C ILE A 234 22.68 -6.16 -7.63
N GLN A 235 21.42 -6.26 -8.05
CA GLN A 235 20.28 -6.17 -7.13
C GLN A 235 20.37 -7.24 -6.03
N ALA A 236 20.71 -8.48 -6.40
CA ALA A 236 20.89 -9.57 -5.45
C ALA A 236 22.09 -9.37 -4.52
N ALA A 237 23.23 -8.89 -5.05
CA ALA A 237 24.47 -8.74 -4.29
C ALA A 237 24.42 -7.58 -3.27
N PHE A 238 23.70 -6.51 -3.58
CA PHE A 238 23.69 -5.29 -2.78
C PHE A 238 22.34 -4.96 -2.13
N GLY A 239 21.25 -5.66 -2.50
CA GLY A 239 19.90 -5.35 -2.02
C GLY A 239 19.35 -4.02 -2.55
N VAL A 240 19.92 -3.52 -3.64
CA VAL A 240 19.49 -2.27 -4.30
C VAL A 240 18.53 -2.57 -5.45
N THR A 241 17.73 -1.60 -5.86
CA THR A 241 16.87 -1.71 -7.04
C THR A 241 17.48 -0.88 -8.17
N LEU A 242 17.84 -1.52 -9.27
CA LEU A 242 18.45 -0.88 -10.44
C LEU A 242 17.52 -1.06 -11.65
N SER A 243 17.06 0.05 -12.24
CA SER A 243 16.17 0.00 -13.40
C SER A 243 16.96 -0.10 -14.70
N ILE A 244 16.36 -0.66 -15.75
CA ILE A 244 16.98 -0.71 -17.07
C ILE A 244 17.18 0.69 -17.68
N THR A 245 16.33 1.65 -17.33
CA THR A 245 16.50 3.05 -17.77
C THR A 245 17.75 3.66 -17.15
N SER A 246 17.99 3.44 -15.85
CA SER A 246 19.23 3.87 -15.21
C SER A 246 20.45 3.18 -15.79
N TRP A 247 20.35 1.87 -16.12
CA TRP A 247 21.40 1.14 -16.84
C TRP A 247 21.78 1.81 -18.16
N MET A 248 20.80 2.15 -18.99
CA MET A 248 21.02 2.77 -20.30
C MET A 248 21.59 4.19 -20.23
N GLU A 249 21.46 4.87 -19.09
CA GLU A 249 22.04 6.20 -18.84
C GLU A 249 23.51 6.14 -18.38
N MET A 250 24.00 4.96 -17.99
CA MET A 250 25.38 4.77 -17.53
C MET A 250 26.27 4.36 -18.70
N GLU A 251 27.32 5.14 -18.95
CA GLU A 251 28.24 4.87 -20.06
C GLU A 251 29.32 3.86 -19.67
N THR A 252 29.79 3.88 -18.42
CA THR A 252 30.95 3.09 -17.96
C THR A 252 30.66 2.24 -16.71
N ALA A 253 31.47 1.20 -16.50
CA ALA A 253 31.46 0.40 -15.26
C ALA A 253 31.71 1.25 -14.00
N GLY A 254 32.47 2.34 -14.13
CA GLY A 254 32.70 3.32 -13.09
C GLY A 254 31.44 4.10 -12.70
N ASP A 255 30.57 4.42 -13.67
CA ASP A 255 29.31 5.11 -13.40
C ASP A 255 28.32 4.20 -12.68
N LEU A 256 28.25 2.93 -13.09
CA LEU A 256 27.52 1.88 -12.38
C LEU A 256 27.97 1.72 -10.93
N THR A 257 29.29 1.69 -10.71
CA THR A 257 29.87 1.59 -9.36
C THR A 257 29.49 2.79 -8.49
N LYS A 258 29.57 4.01 -9.02
CA LYS A 258 29.16 5.23 -8.30
C LYS A 258 27.67 5.21 -7.98
N PHE A 259 26.84 4.80 -8.93
CA PHE A 259 25.39 4.73 -8.77
C PHE A 259 24.99 3.72 -7.68
N VAL A 260 25.55 2.51 -7.72
CA VAL A 260 25.31 1.48 -6.68
C VAL A 260 25.81 1.95 -5.32
N THR A 261 26.97 2.62 -5.26
CA THR A 261 27.48 3.17 -4.00
C THR A 261 26.51 4.20 -3.40
N GLY A 262 25.96 5.10 -4.23
CA GLY A 262 24.95 6.06 -3.79
C GLY A 262 23.68 5.40 -3.24
N LEU A 263 23.18 4.35 -3.91
CA LEU A 263 22.01 3.60 -3.46
C LEU A 263 22.25 2.87 -2.13
N VAL A 264 23.44 2.27 -1.94
CA VAL A 264 23.80 1.60 -0.69
C VAL A 264 23.96 2.60 0.45
N GLU A 265 24.54 3.78 0.19
CA GLU A 265 24.66 4.86 1.18
C GLU A 265 23.30 5.43 1.58
N GLU A 266 22.38 5.60 0.63
CA GLU A 266 21.02 6.08 0.89
C GLU A 266 20.19 5.09 1.72
N GLN A 267 20.39 3.79 1.50
CA GLN A 267 19.74 2.74 2.29
C GLN A 267 20.38 2.51 3.66
N ALA A 268 21.57 3.06 3.92
CA ALA A 268 22.23 2.93 5.21
C ALA A 268 21.41 3.69 6.29
N PRO A 269 20.99 3.03 7.37
CA PRO A 269 20.19 3.69 8.41
C PRO A 269 20.98 4.86 9.01
N ILE A 270 20.41 6.07 8.92
CA ILE A 270 20.97 7.30 9.48
C ILE A 270 21.19 7.10 10.98
N SER A 271 22.42 6.73 11.33
CA SER A 271 22.83 6.55 12.71
C SER A 271 22.97 7.93 13.34
N THR A 272 21.94 8.36 14.06
CA THR A 272 21.94 9.65 14.76
C THR A 272 23.08 9.69 15.78
N PRO A 273 23.99 10.67 15.71
CA PRO A 273 25.10 10.76 16.66
C PRO A 273 24.57 11.14 18.05
N VAL A 274 24.66 10.19 18.99
CA VAL A 274 24.35 10.42 20.40
C VAL A 274 25.38 11.40 20.99
N ALA A 275 24.92 12.59 21.39
CA ALA A 275 25.74 13.62 22.00
C ALA A 275 26.47 13.14 23.28
N PRO A 276 27.72 13.59 23.53
CA PRO A 276 28.53 13.12 24.65
C PRO A 276 27.97 13.60 26.00
N LYS A 277 27.44 12.68 26.80
CA LYS A 277 27.00 12.97 28.18
C LYS A 277 28.20 13.20 29.09
N LYS A 278 28.22 14.40 29.71
CA LYS A 278 29.14 14.79 30.80
C LYS A 278 29.02 13.83 31.98
N LYS A 279 30.18 13.41 32.52
CA LYS A 279 30.34 12.55 33.70
C LYS A 279 29.82 13.24 34.96
N SER A 280 28.80 12.68 35.62
CA SER A 280 28.49 12.95 37.03
C SER A 280 28.66 11.66 37.86
N LYS A 281 29.15 11.86 39.09
CA LYS A 281 29.62 10.83 40.06
C LYS A 281 28.48 9.98 40.65
N PRO A 282 28.78 8.81 41.25
CA PRO A 282 27.82 7.73 41.43
C PRO A 282 27.00 7.84 42.71
N LYS A 283 25.71 7.50 42.63
CA LYS A 283 24.94 7.02 43.79
C LYS A 283 24.47 5.59 43.53
N ARG A 284 24.75 4.77 44.54
CA ARG A 284 24.50 3.33 44.71
C ARG A 284 23.01 2.97 44.67
N ALA A 285 22.76 1.77 44.12
CA ALA A 285 21.61 0.87 44.32
C ALA A 285 20.24 1.43 43.88
N SER A 286 19.33 0.71 43.23
CA SER A 286 19.17 -0.71 42.86
C SER A 286 17.87 -0.74 42.06
N GLN A 287 17.82 -1.37 40.88
CA GLN A 287 16.66 -2.17 40.45
C GLN A 287 16.90 -2.78 39.07
N ALA A 288 16.60 -4.08 39.02
CA ALA A 288 16.73 -4.96 37.88
C ALA A 288 15.91 -4.46 36.68
N ARG A 289 16.59 -4.25 35.55
CA ARG A 289 15.96 -4.11 34.24
C ARG A 289 15.76 -5.50 33.65
N ARG A 290 14.52 -6.00 33.71
CA ARG A 290 14.01 -7.08 32.86
C ARG A 290 14.01 -6.58 31.41
N SER A 291 14.88 -7.12 30.58
CA SER A 291 14.85 -7.00 29.13
C SER A 291 13.66 -7.78 28.57
N LYS A 292 12.65 -7.08 28.05
CA LYS A 292 11.63 -7.67 27.17
C LYS A 292 12.26 -7.83 25.79
N GLN A 293 12.59 -9.06 25.41
CA GLN A 293 12.80 -9.44 24.02
C GLN A 293 11.45 -9.33 23.31
N GLY A 294 11.28 -8.26 22.52
CA GLY A 294 10.28 -8.24 21.47
C GLY A 294 10.80 -9.10 20.33
N VAL A 295 10.07 -10.15 19.99
CA VAL A 295 10.34 -10.95 18.80
C VAL A 295 10.01 -10.07 17.60
N GLU A 296 11.05 -9.51 16.99
CA GLU A 296 10.96 -8.79 15.73
C GLU A 296 10.83 -9.84 14.62
N THR A 297 9.58 -10.08 14.20
CA THR A 297 9.29 -10.94 13.06
C THR A 297 9.75 -10.22 11.79
N LYS A 298 10.90 -10.62 11.25
CA LYS A 298 11.30 -10.26 9.87
C LYS A 298 10.18 -10.70 8.91
N PRO A 299 9.59 -9.80 8.11
CA PRO A 299 8.59 -10.20 7.14
C PRO A 299 9.26 -11.03 6.03
N LEU A 300 8.77 -12.25 5.80
CA LEU A 300 9.12 -13.05 4.62
C LEU A 300 8.59 -12.31 3.37
N GLN A 301 9.50 -11.77 2.56
CA GLN A 301 9.21 -11.10 1.30
C GLN A 301 9.35 -12.09 0.13
N SER A 302 8.29 -12.84 -0.14
CA SER A 302 8.01 -13.41 -1.47
C SER A 302 6.50 -13.62 -1.57
N SER A 303 5.77 -12.51 -1.49
CA SER A 303 4.34 -12.55 -1.23
C SER A 303 3.60 -12.28 -2.54
N ALA A 304 2.84 -13.27 -3.03
CA ALA A 304 2.00 -13.13 -4.22
C ALA A 304 1.23 -11.80 -4.19
N SER A 305 1.40 -10.99 -5.24
CA SER A 305 0.80 -9.66 -5.34
C SER A 305 -0.44 -9.69 -6.22
N VAL A 306 -1.48 -8.96 -5.82
CA VAL A 306 -2.64 -8.72 -6.68
C VAL A 306 -2.43 -7.40 -7.43
N SER A 307 -2.53 -7.44 -8.76
CA SER A 307 -2.42 -6.22 -9.58
C SER A 307 -3.40 -5.14 -9.08
N GLY A 308 -2.89 -3.92 -8.92
CA GLY A 308 -3.66 -2.78 -8.41
C GLY A 308 -3.99 -2.80 -6.92
N VAL A 309 -3.39 -3.70 -6.13
CA VAL A 309 -3.46 -3.69 -4.66
C VAL A 309 -2.07 -3.51 -4.08
N ARG A 310 -1.88 -2.47 -3.26
CA ARG A 310 -0.62 -2.20 -2.56
C ARG A 310 -0.78 -2.45 -1.07
N VAL A 311 0.00 -3.37 -0.51
CA VAL A 311 0.00 -3.64 0.94
C VAL A 311 0.91 -2.64 1.64
N HIS A 312 0.35 -1.83 2.54
CA HIS A 312 1.12 -0.89 3.37
C HIS A 312 1.57 -1.52 4.69
N ARG A 313 0.74 -2.42 5.22
CA ARG A 313 1.02 -3.12 6.47
C ARG A 313 0.29 -4.44 6.51
N GLN A 314 1.00 -5.50 6.93
CA GLN A 314 0.39 -6.75 7.33
C GLN A 314 0.24 -6.78 8.86
N GLY A 315 -0.92 -7.17 9.33
CA GLY A 315 -1.26 -7.22 10.75
C GLY A 315 -2.28 -8.33 11.03
N ILE A 316 -2.40 -8.69 12.30
CA ILE A 316 -3.30 -9.77 12.77
C ILE A 316 -4.77 -9.32 12.95
N GLY A 317 -5.06 -8.04 12.73
CA GLY A 317 -6.41 -7.49 12.88
C GLY A 317 -7.19 -7.41 11.58
N PRO A 318 -8.38 -6.75 11.63
CA PRO A 318 -9.25 -6.53 10.47
C PRO A 318 -8.52 -5.97 9.26
N ARG A 319 -9.08 -6.21 8.07
CA ARG A 319 -8.54 -5.65 6.83
C ARG A 319 -9.15 -4.31 6.53
N VAL A 320 -8.29 -3.36 6.22
CA VAL A 320 -8.67 -2.02 5.79
C VAL A 320 -8.17 -1.80 4.38
N PHE A 321 -9.09 -1.65 3.43
CA PHE A 321 -8.78 -1.23 2.06
C PHE A 321 -9.00 0.28 1.94
N LEU A 322 -7.91 1.01 1.73
CA LEU A 322 -7.91 2.40 1.34
C LEU A 322 -8.31 2.48 -0.13
N VAL A 323 -9.49 3.03 -0.43
CA VAL A 323 -9.94 3.21 -1.80
C VAL A 323 -9.28 4.47 -2.34
N ASP A 324 -8.19 4.31 -3.05
CA ASP A 324 -7.44 5.44 -3.60
C ASP A 324 -7.88 5.70 -5.04
N ALA A 325 -8.60 6.79 -5.23
CA ALA A 325 -8.97 7.27 -6.55
C ALA A 325 -7.94 8.29 -7.04
N HIS A 326 -6.77 8.42 -6.42
CA HIS A 326 -5.76 9.32 -6.95
C HIS A 326 -4.95 8.60 -8.01
N PRO A 327 -4.84 9.19 -9.21
CA PRO A 327 -3.86 8.70 -10.16
C PRO A 327 -2.47 8.84 -9.53
N PRO A 328 -1.58 7.84 -9.65
CA PRO A 328 -0.23 7.92 -9.08
C PRO A 328 0.54 9.18 -9.51
N GLU A 329 0.24 9.71 -10.69
CA GLU A 329 0.80 10.96 -11.21
C GLU A 329 0.40 12.20 -10.39
N ALA A 330 -0.75 12.18 -9.72
CA ALA A 330 -1.15 13.24 -8.81
C ALA A 330 -0.37 13.23 -7.48
N GLU A 331 0.38 12.17 -7.19
CA GLU A 331 1.23 12.07 -6.00
C GLU A 331 2.59 12.74 -6.20
N GLU A 332 3.09 12.78 -7.44
CA GLU A 332 4.39 13.39 -7.80
C GLU A 332 4.50 14.86 -7.36
N PRO A 333 3.49 15.74 -7.59
CA PRO A 333 3.52 17.12 -7.14
C PRO A 333 3.48 17.28 -5.61
N ALA A 334 2.86 16.34 -4.90
CA ALA A 334 2.81 16.31 -3.44
C ALA A 334 4.10 15.77 -2.81
N GLY A 335 4.97 15.15 -3.62
CA GLY A 335 6.14 14.38 -3.19
C GLY A 335 5.73 12.94 -2.86
N LEU A 336 6.07 12.01 -3.74
CA LEU A 336 5.73 10.59 -3.61
C LEU A 336 6.11 10.03 -2.23
N GLU A 337 7.29 10.38 -1.73
CA GLU A 337 7.77 10.00 -0.40
C GLU A 337 6.85 10.47 0.72
N LYS A 338 6.40 11.74 0.69
CA LYS A 338 5.49 12.29 1.70
C LYS A 338 4.12 11.62 1.66
N VAL A 339 3.65 11.28 0.46
CA VAL A 339 2.41 10.54 0.28
C VAL A 339 2.53 9.14 0.88
N GLN A 340 3.63 8.44 0.57
CA GLN A 340 3.93 7.13 1.12
C GLN A 340 4.11 7.17 2.64
N GLU A 341 4.80 8.17 3.17
CA GLU A 341 4.99 8.41 4.60
C GLU A 341 3.63 8.59 5.28
N ARG A 342 2.74 9.45 4.77
CA ARG A 342 1.39 9.63 5.32
C ARG A 342 0.55 8.36 5.27
N ARG A 343 0.65 7.56 4.20
CA ARG A 343 -0.01 6.25 4.12
C ARG A 343 0.58 5.27 5.14
N ALA A 344 1.89 5.28 5.33
CA ALA A 344 2.57 4.46 6.33
C ALA A 344 2.18 4.88 7.76
N GLU A 345 2.10 6.19 8.05
CA GLU A 345 1.61 6.73 9.32
C GLU A 345 0.17 6.29 9.57
N LEU A 346 -0.72 6.41 8.58
CA LEU A 346 -2.10 5.95 8.68
C LEU A 346 -2.15 4.43 8.94
N ALA A 347 -1.37 3.65 8.18
CA ALA A 347 -1.30 2.21 8.35
C ALA A 347 -0.75 1.81 9.73
N ALA A 348 0.25 2.55 10.24
CA ALA A 348 0.78 2.39 11.58
C ALA A 348 -0.28 2.69 12.64
N ALA A 349 -1.06 3.75 12.44
CA ALA A 349 -2.08 4.20 13.36
C ALA A 349 -3.32 3.29 13.40
N LEU A 350 -3.55 2.51 12.34
CA LEU A 350 -4.56 1.46 12.26
C LEU A 350 -4.10 0.11 12.87
N ALA A 351 -2.99 0.07 13.63
CA ALA A 351 -2.56 -1.15 14.33
C ALA A 351 -3.71 -1.76 15.16
N PRO A 352 -3.91 -3.09 15.13
CA PRO A 352 -3.10 -4.14 14.48
C PRO A 352 -3.60 -4.57 13.09
N CYS A 353 -4.35 -3.73 12.38
CA CYS A 353 -4.99 -4.09 11.11
C CYS A 353 -3.99 -4.37 9.98
N THR A 354 -4.44 -5.19 9.01
CA THR A 354 -3.82 -5.25 7.69
C THR A 354 -4.37 -4.08 6.86
N VAL A 355 -3.48 -3.28 6.27
CA VAL A 355 -3.85 -2.07 5.53
C VAL A 355 -3.33 -2.16 4.11
N CYS A 356 -4.26 -2.10 3.16
CA CYS A 356 -4.00 -2.18 1.72
C CYS A 356 -4.60 -0.95 1.03
N SER A 357 -4.03 -0.53 -0.10
CA SER A 357 -4.63 0.49 -0.98
C SER A 357 -5.06 -0.14 -2.30
N LEU A 358 -6.25 0.23 -2.76
CA LEU A 358 -6.72 -0.04 -4.12
C LEU A 358 -6.25 1.11 -5.01
N ILE A 359 -5.40 0.81 -5.98
CA ILE A 359 -4.78 1.81 -6.86
C ILE A 359 -5.65 2.03 -8.10
N PHE A 360 -5.86 3.30 -8.45
CA PHE A 360 -6.46 3.70 -9.72
C PHE A 360 -5.41 3.68 -10.85
N ASP A 361 -5.13 2.48 -11.34
CA ASP A 361 -4.14 2.18 -12.39
C ASP A 361 -4.74 2.22 -13.82
N GLU A 362 -3.95 1.81 -14.81
CA GLU A 362 -4.37 1.81 -16.22
C GLU A 362 -5.56 0.88 -16.52
N GLU A 363 -5.73 -0.21 -15.76
CA GLU A 363 -6.91 -1.07 -15.90
C GLU A 363 -8.15 -0.37 -15.34
N ALA A 364 -8.02 0.29 -14.19
CA ALA A 364 -9.08 1.13 -13.64
C ALA A 364 -9.45 2.29 -14.58
N CYS A 365 -8.47 2.91 -15.25
CA CYS A 365 -8.70 3.97 -16.24
C CYS A 365 -9.48 3.52 -17.48
N LYS A 366 -9.44 2.22 -17.82
CA LYS A 366 -10.16 1.64 -18.96
C LYS A 366 -11.63 1.33 -18.67
N CYS A 367 -12.06 1.39 -17.41
CA CYS A 367 -13.47 1.15 -17.06
C CYS A 367 -14.36 2.23 -17.68
N ALA A 368 -15.45 1.82 -18.33
CA ALA A 368 -16.35 2.76 -19.02
C ALA A 368 -17.36 3.44 -18.08
N ASN A 369 -17.63 2.82 -16.93
CA ASN A 369 -18.62 3.28 -15.95
C ASN A 369 -18.26 2.79 -14.53
N LEU A 370 -18.92 3.37 -13.51
CA LEU A 370 -18.66 3.02 -12.10
C LEU A 370 -18.89 1.53 -11.81
N ALA A 371 -19.86 0.89 -12.45
CA ALA A 371 -20.15 -0.53 -12.19
C ALA A 371 -19.00 -1.43 -12.63
N GLU A 372 -18.34 -1.13 -13.76
CA GLU A 372 -17.14 -1.85 -14.21
C GLU A 372 -15.96 -1.65 -13.26
N LEU A 373 -15.73 -0.41 -12.80
CA LEU A 373 -14.68 -0.10 -11.82
C LEU A 373 -14.91 -0.82 -10.49
N VAL A 374 -16.15 -0.80 -10.00
CA VAL A 374 -16.53 -1.51 -8.77
C VAL A 374 -16.34 -3.01 -8.94
N ARG A 375 -16.71 -3.59 -10.09
CA ARG A 375 -16.49 -5.01 -10.38
C ARG A 375 -14.99 -5.35 -10.40
N LEU A 376 -14.15 -4.48 -10.95
CA LEU A 376 -12.70 -4.63 -10.93
C LEU A 376 -12.17 -4.62 -9.50
N TYR A 377 -12.57 -3.63 -8.69
CA TYR A 377 -12.12 -3.52 -7.30
C TYR A 377 -12.63 -4.67 -6.42
N THR A 378 -13.87 -5.12 -6.60
CA THR A 378 -14.41 -6.33 -5.94
C THR A 378 -13.54 -7.56 -6.26
N ARG A 379 -13.14 -7.73 -7.53
CA ARG A 379 -12.23 -8.82 -7.93
C ARG A 379 -10.88 -8.72 -7.24
N ARG A 380 -10.29 -7.53 -7.18
CA ARG A 380 -8.98 -7.28 -6.53
C ARG A 380 -9.04 -7.55 -5.03
N VAL A 381 -10.08 -7.07 -4.35
CA VAL A 381 -10.31 -7.33 -2.92
C VAL A 381 -10.45 -8.82 -2.65
N ASN A 382 -11.28 -9.53 -3.43
CA ASN A 382 -11.48 -10.97 -3.26
C ASN A 382 -10.21 -11.78 -3.56
N ALA A 383 -9.49 -11.46 -4.65
CA ALA A 383 -8.21 -12.11 -4.96
C ALA A 383 -7.19 -11.92 -3.83
N HIS A 384 -7.12 -10.72 -3.25
CA HIS A 384 -6.23 -10.46 -2.12
C HIS A 384 -6.64 -11.25 -0.87
N ARG A 385 -7.94 -11.42 -0.62
CA ARG A 385 -8.46 -12.27 0.46
C ARG A 385 -8.24 -13.77 0.22
N MET A 386 -8.13 -14.20 -1.03
CA MET A 386 -7.79 -15.59 -1.35
C MET A 386 -6.30 -15.88 -1.09
N ILE A 387 -5.41 -14.96 -1.48
CA ILE A 387 -3.96 -15.11 -1.28
C ILE A 387 -3.60 -15.00 0.20
N TYR A 388 -4.18 -14.00 0.87
CA TYR A 388 -4.04 -13.82 2.30
C TYR A 388 -5.40 -14.12 2.90
N PRO A 389 -5.66 -15.31 3.45
CA PRO A 389 -6.92 -15.57 4.15
C PRO A 389 -7.05 -14.69 5.40
N ASP A 390 -8.28 -14.39 5.80
CA ASP A 390 -8.57 -13.64 7.03
C ASP A 390 -8.08 -14.43 8.25
N ALA A 391 -7.58 -13.74 9.28
CA ALA A 391 -6.98 -14.42 10.43
C ALA A 391 -8.06 -15.11 11.28
N VAL A 392 -9.25 -14.51 11.31
CA VAL A 392 -10.44 -15.06 11.96
C VAL A 392 -11.61 -15.04 10.96
N GLU A 393 -12.31 -16.16 10.87
CA GLU A 393 -13.52 -16.27 10.06
C GLU A 393 -14.58 -15.26 10.52
N GLY A 394 -15.07 -14.43 9.60
CA GLY A 394 -16.02 -13.35 9.92
C GLY A 394 -15.36 -12.04 10.38
N GLU A 395 -14.04 -11.87 10.21
CA GLU A 395 -13.40 -10.58 10.44
C GLU A 395 -14.03 -9.47 9.59
N PRO A 396 -14.30 -8.28 10.17
CA PRO A 396 -14.88 -7.19 9.43
C PRO A 396 -13.93 -6.72 8.33
N LEU A 397 -14.50 -6.44 7.17
CA LEU A 397 -13.79 -5.82 6.05
C LEU A 397 -14.09 -4.33 6.03
N ALA A 398 -13.11 -3.51 6.35
CA ALA A 398 -13.26 -2.06 6.30
C ALA A 398 -12.81 -1.48 4.95
N LEU A 399 -13.62 -0.60 4.38
CA LEU A 399 -13.26 0.27 3.28
C LEU A 399 -13.10 1.68 3.81
N ALA A 400 -11.96 2.31 3.56
CA ALA A 400 -11.71 3.68 3.96
C ALA A 400 -11.47 4.57 2.73
N ALA A 401 -12.14 5.71 2.66
CA ALA A 401 -12.13 6.55 1.46
C ALA A 401 -12.28 8.03 1.79
N TRP A 402 -11.82 8.87 0.86
CA TRP A 402 -11.85 10.32 0.98
C TRP A 402 -12.16 10.98 -0.39
N SER A 403 -12.66 12.21 -0.39
CA SER A 403 -12.94 12.97 -1.63
C SER A 403 -13.79 12.16 -2.65
N PHE A 404 -13.37 12.08 -3.92
CA PHE A 404 -14.05 11.31 -4.98
C PHE A 404 -14.16 9.81 -4.70
N SER A 405 -13.21 9.25 -3.94
CA SER A 405 -13.23 7.83 -3.60
C SER A 405 -14.43 7.44 -2.74
N ARG A 406 -15.09 8.38 -2.05
CA ARG A 406 -16.23 8.08 -1.17
C ARG A 406 -17.38 7.41 -1.93
N VAL A 407 -17.67 7.91 -3.13
CA VAL A 407 -18.70 7.34 -4.02
C VAL A 407 -18.30 5.94 -4.47
N ILE A 408 -17.03 5.76 -4.85
CA ILE A 408 -16.49 4.46 -5.29
C ILE A 408 -16.52 3.45 -4.15
N ALA A 409 -16.08 3.85 -2.96
CA ALA A 409 -16.03 3.01 -1.77
C ALA A 409 -17.43 2.60 -1.31
N SER A 410 -18.42 3.50 -1.37
CA SER A 410 -19.80 3.15 -1.07
C SER A 410 -20.35 2.12 -2.06
N ALA A 411 -20.14 2.32 -3.36
CA ALA A 411 -20.60 1.38 -4.37
C ALA A 411 -19.87 0.02 -4.27
N LEU A 412 -18.57 0.06 -3.93
CA LEU A 412 -17.76 -1.13 -3.64
C LEU A 412 -18.27 -1.87 -2.41
N ALA A 413 -18.63 -1.16 -1.33
CA ALA A 413 -19.17 -1.75 -0.12
C ALA A 413 -20.46 -2.55 -0.42
N SER A 414 -21.42 -1.93 -1.13
CA SER A 414 -22.63 -2.61 -1.57
C SER A 414 -22.35 -3.80 -2.50
N SER A 415 -21.33 -3.72 -3.35
CA SER A 415 -20.94 -4.83 -4.23
C SER A 415 -20.34 -6.01 -3.45
N LEU A 416 -19.56 -5.73 -2.40
CA LEU A 416 -18.94 -6.76 -1.56
C LEU A 416 -19.99 -7.48 -0.71
N GLU A 417 -20.95 -6.76 -0.13
CA GLU A 417 -22.10 -7.36 0.57
C GLU A 417 -22.91 -8.27 -0.36
N LYS A 418 -23.23 -7.80 -1.58
CA LYS A 418 -23.92 -8.62 -2.60
C LYS A 418 -23.11 -9.85 -3.03
N SER A 419 -21.79 -9.81 -2.89
CA SER A 419 -20.90 -10.94 -3.17
C SER A 419 -20.76 -11.91 -2.00
N GLY A 420 -21.50 -11.69 -0.90
CA GLY A 420 -21.49 -12.55 0.29
C GLY A 420 -20.40 -12.21 1.32
N VAL A 421 -19.72 -11.07 1.18
CA VAL A 421 -18.79 -10.60 2.22
C VAL A 421 -19.60 -10.10 3.41
N GLN A 422 -19.42 -10.75 4.56
CA GLN A 422 -20.09 -10.38 5.81
C GLN A 422 -19.35 -9.21 6.50
N ASP A 423 -20.09 -8.38 7.24
CA ASP A 423 -19.57 -7.25 8.04
C ASP A 423 -18.62 -6.32 7.27
N VAL A 424 -19.12 -5.76 6.16
CA VAL A 424 -18.43 -4.68 5.47
C VAL A 424 -18.64 -3.39 6.26
N ARG A 425 -17.57 -2.64 6.53
CA ARG A 425 -17.61 -1.36 7.23
C ARG A 425 -17.09 -0.26 6.33
N LEU A 426 -17.78 0.87 6.26
CA LEU A 426 -17.40 2.00 5.43
C LEU A 426 -16.94 3.18 6.29
N ILE A 427 -15.73 3.66 6.05
CA ILE A 427 -15.12 4.81 6.75
C ILE A 427 -14.89 5.91 5.74
N LEU A 428 -15.64 7.01 5.85
CA LEU A 428 -15.58 8.14 4.93
C LEU A 428 -14.91 9.33 5.61
N PHE A 429 -13.74 9.75 5.15
CA PHE A 429 -13.09 10.96 5.67
C PHE A 429 -13.69 12.21 5.00
N LYS A 430 -14.03 13.23 5.80
CA LYS A 430 -14.48 14.55 5.32
C LYS A 430 -13.35 15.41 4.77
N ASP A 431 -12.13 15.15 5.20
CA ASP A 431 -10.95 15.89 4.77
C ASP A 431 -10.09 14.94 3.95
N GLY A 432 -9.80 15.30 2.70
CA GLY A 432 -8.92 14.51 1.85
C GLY A 432 -7.47 14.57 2.32
N LEU A 433 -6.79 13.42 2.28
CA LEU A 433 -5.38 13.29 2.65
C LEU A 433 -4.46 14.06 1.69
N LEU A 434 -4.89 14.20 0.43
CA LEU A 434 -4.17 14.86 -0.65
C LEU A 434 -5.01 15.87 -1.42
N LEU A 435 -6.33 15.67 -1.45
CA LEU A 435 -7.22 16.52 -2.24
C LEU A 435 -8.19 17.31 -1.38
N PRO A 436 -8.35 18.63 -1.63
CA PRO A 436 -9.52 19.31 -1.12
C PRO A 436 -10.77 18.67 -1.71
N GLU A 437 -11.78 18.45 -0.88
CA GLU A 437 -13.11 18.14 -1.41
C GLU A 437 -13.57 19.32 -2.28
N PRO A 438 -14.30 19.09 -3.39
CA PRO A 438 -15.09 20.16 -3.97
C PRO A 438 -15.98 20.67 -2.83
N SER A 439 -15.76 21.90 -2.37
CA SER A 439 -16.48 22.37 -1.19
C SER A 439 -17.96 22.50 -1.57
N GLU A 440 -18.86 22.07 -0.70
CA GLU A 440 -20.29 22.29 -0.92
C GLU A 440 -20.69 23.76 -0.64
N GLU A 441 -19.72 24.65 -0.35
CA GLU A 441 -19.97 26.09 -0.32
C GLU A 441 -20.57 26.51 -1.67
N GLU A 442 -21.77 27.10 -1.64
CA GLU A 442 -22.51 27.58 -2.81
C GLU A 442 -21.57 28.30 -3.79
N GLY A 443 -21.29 27.64 -4.91
CA GLY A 443 -20.49 28.18 -6.01
C GLY A 443 -19.24 27.40 -6.40
N ASP A 444 -18.88 26.30 -5.73
CA ASP A 444 -17.81 25.38 -6.16
C ASP A 444 -18.21 24.54 -7.39
N GLU A 445 -18.59 25.25 -8.44
CA GLU A 445 -18.75 24.72 -9.77
C GLU A 445 -17.42 24.11 -10.24
N TRP A 446 -17.52 22.85 -10.63
CA TRP A 446 -16.44 22.12 -11.27
C TRP A 446 -16.18 22.68 -12.66
N TRP A 447 -14.96 23.14 -12.92
CA TRP A 447 -14.60 23.78 -14.19
C TRP A 447 -14.38 22.76 -15.31
N GLY A 448 -13.99 21.53 -14.97
CA GLY A 448 -13.76 20.47 -15.94
C GLY A 448 -12.40 20.53 -16.60
N GLY A 449 -12.00 19.37 -17.12
CA GLY A 449 -10.82 19.25 -17.99
C GLY A 449 -9.54 19.74 -17.32
N ALA A 450 -8.70 20.42 -18.11
CA ALA A 450 -7.38 20.82 -17.69
C ALA A 450 -7.40 21.97 -16.66
N THR A 451 -8.37 22.89 -16.72
CA THR A 451 -8.52 23.99 -15.75
C THR A 451 -8.62 23.48 -14.32
N GLU A 452 -9.52 22.52 -14.09
CA GLU A 452 -9.71 21.93 -12.78
C GLU A 452 -8.48 21.13 -12.34
N ALA A 453 -7.81 20.48 -13.29
CA ALA A 453 -6.56 19.77 -13.04
C ALA A 453 -5.44 20.69 -12.54
N VAL A 454 -5.32 21.89 -13.09
CA VAL A 454 -4.34 22.88 -12.63
C VAL A 454 -4.65 23.34 -11.22
N LEU A 455 -5.91 23.65 -10.93
CA LEU A 455 -6.36 24.05 -9.58
C LEU A 455 -6.16 22.94 -8.55
N PHE A 456 -6.36 21.70 -8.96
CA PHE A 456 -6.12 20.52 -8.16
C PHE A 456 -4.63 20.31 -7.88
N THR A 457 -3.81 20.38 -8.93
CA THR A 457 -2.35 20.22 -8.82
C THR A 457 -1.77 21.32 -7.93
N ALA A 458 -2.23 22.56 -8.06
CA ALA A 458 -1.88 23.65 -7.16
C ALA A 458 -2.16 23.31 -5.69
N SER A 459 -3.36 22.80 -5.41
CA SER A 459 -3.77 22.44 -4.05
C SER A 459 -2.90 21.32 -3.48
N ALA A 460 -2.62 20.27 -4.27
CA ALA A 460 -1.76 19.16 -3.89
C ALA A 460 -0.30 19.60 -3.61
N CYS A 461 0.19 20.63 -4.31
CA CYS A 461 1.50 21.23 -4.08
C CYS A 461 1.56 22.16 -2.85
N GLY A 462 0.50 22.25 -2.06
CA GLY A 462 0.41 23.17 -0.92
C GLY A 462 0.04 24.61 -1.31
N ALA A 463 -0.25 24.88 -2.58
CA ALA A 463 -0.73 26.16 -3.07
C ALA A 463 -2.27 26.29 -3.04
N ALA A 464 -2.92 25.73 -2.01
CA ALA A 464 -4.38 25.77 -1.86
C ALA A 464 -4.96 27.20 -1.81
N LYS A 465 -4.20 28.16 -1.27
CA LYS A 465 -4.60 29.58 -1.28
C LYS A 465 -4.65 30.14 -2.71
N TRP A 466 -3.63 29.83 -3.51
CA TRP A 466 -3.56 30.21 -4.92
C TRP A 466 -4.74 29.60 -5.68
N ALA A 467 -4.98 28.30 -5.53
CA ALA A 467 -6.11 27.62 -6.17
C ALA A 467 -7.46 28.27 -5.82
N LYS A 468 -7.66 28.64 -4.54
CA LYS A 468 -8.89 29.31 -4.09
C LYS A 468 -9.04 30.72 -4.70
N GLU A 469 -7.94 31.46 -4.83
CA GLU A 469 -7.95 32.78 -5.46
C GLU A 469 -8.20 32.69 -6.98
N GLU A 470 -7.56 31.73 -7.65
CA GLU A 470 -7.73 31.50 -9.07
C GLU A 470 -9.16 31.06 -9.40
N ARG A 471 -9.78 30.19 -8.59
CA ARG A 471 -11.22 29.89 -8.69
C ARG A 471 -12.09 31.16 -8.63
N ARG A 472 -11.80 32.07 -7.69
CA ARG A 472 -12.52 33.36 -7.60
C ARG A 472 -12.30 34.24 -8.82
N ARG A 473 -11.09 34.24 -9.39
CA ARG A 473 -10.75 34.97 -10.62
C ARG A 473 -11.56 34.44 -11.81
N LEU A 474 -11.59 33.12 -12.00
CA LEU A 474 -12.35 32.47 -13.07
C LEU A 474 -13.85 32.74 -12.94
N ARG A 475 -14.40 32.70 -11.71
CA ARG A 475 -15.81 33.09 -11.44
C ARG A 475 -16.09 34.53 -11.87
N LYS A 476 -15.23 35.48 -11.50
CA LYS A 476 -15.41 36.90 -11.84
C LYS A 476 -15.37 37.17 -13.34
N LYS A 477 -14.60 36.39 -14.09
CA LYS A 477 -14.55 36.49 -15.56
C LYS A 477 -15.85 36.02 -16.24
N GLY A 478 -16.77 35.39 -15.52
CA GLY A 478 -17.99 34.83 -16.11
C GLY A 478 -17.72 33.70 -17.11
N ALA A 479 -16.51 33.14 -17.08
CA ALA A 479 -15.98 32.23 -18.09
C ALA A 479 -16.54 30.80 -18.00
N LEU A 480 -17.60 30.60 -17.21
CA LEU A 480 -18.24 29.33 -16.89
C LEU A 480 -18.69 28.49 -18.09
N ARG A 481 -18.87 29.10 -19.27
CA ARG A 481 -19.29 28.39 -20.49
C ARG A 481 -18.27 28.33 -21.62
N GLN A 482 -17.23 29.16 -21.61
CA GLN A 482 -16.28 29.26 -22.74
C GLN A 482 -14.90 28.68 -22.43
N LEU A 483 -14.55 28.52 -21.15
CA LEU A 483 -13.25 28.01 -20.71
C LEU A 483 -12.99 26.53 -20.97
N ARG A 484 -13.99 25.76 -21.40
CA ARG A 484 -13.82 24.30 -21.55
C ARG A 484 -12.82 23.92 -22.65
N GLU A 485 -12.43 24.85 -23.51
CA GLU A 485 -11.63 24.56 -24.70
C GLU A 485 -10.54 25.62 -24.98
N ASP A 486 -10.36 26.63 -24.13
CA ASP A 486 -9.30 27.62 -24.36
C ASP A 486 -7.97 27.11 -23.80
N GLU A 487 -7.24 26.37 -24.62
CA GLU A 487 -5.90 25.84 -24.32
C GLU A 487 -4.95 26.95 -23.84
N ASP A 488 -5.09 28.18 -24.39
CA ASP A 488 -4.26 29.32 -24.02
C ASP A 488 -4.51 29.77 -22.57
N GLU A 489 -5.76 29.72 -22.08
CA GLU A 489 -6.06 30.08 -20.69
C GLU A 489 -5.57 29.01 -19.70
N VAL A 490 -5.59 27.74 -20.09
CA VAL A 490 -5.02 26.64 -19.29
C VAL A 490 -3.50 26.78 -19.21
N GLU A 491 -2.83 27.04 -20.34
CA GLU A 491 -1.39 27.25 -20.38
C GLU A 491 -0.99 28.49 -19.55
N ASP A 492 -1.73 29.59 -19.65
CA ASP A 492 -1.53 30.78 -18.81
C ASP A 492 -1.68 30.45 -17.31
N MET A 493 -2.69 29.66 -16.93
CA MET A 493 -2.86 29.21 -15.55
C MET A 493 -1.69 28.34 -15.07
N GLN A 494 -1.23 27.40 -15.90
CA GLN A 494 -0.08 26.55 -15.59
C GLN A 494 1.19 27.38 -15.38
N MET A 495 1.43 28.34 -16.28
CA MET A 495 2.57 29.24 -16.21
C MET A 495 2.50 30.14 -14.98
N ARG A 496 1.35 30.76 -14.69
CA ARG A 496 1.20 31.59 -13.49
C ARG A 496 1.41 30.81 -12.21
N LEU A 497 0.81 29.62 -12.09
CA LEU A 497 1.03 28.75 -10.94
C LEU A 497 2.51 28.39 -10.79
N PHE A 498 3.18 28.00 -11.88
CA PHE A 498 4.59 27.65 -11.85
C PHE A 498 5.47 28.84 -11.43
N TRP A 499 5.25 30.04 -11.97
CA TRP A 499 6.06 31.21 -11.64
C TRP A 499 5.78 31.80 -10.26
N GLU A 500 4.51 31.81 -9.82
CA GLU A 500 4.12 32.40 -8.53
C GLU A 500 4.39 31.46 -7.35
N GLU A 501 4.16 30.15 -7.52
CA GLU A 501 4.31 29.15 -6.45
C GLU A 501 5.57 28.29 -6.60
N GLY A 502 6.02 28.03 -7.83
CA GLY A 502 7.26 27.28 -8.09
C GLY A 502 8.55 28.06 -7.80
N ALA A 503 8.47 29.39 -7.66
CA ALA A 503 9.60 30.20 -7.17
C ALA A 503 9.85 30.02 -5.65
N LYS A 504 8.88 29.44 -4.91
CA LYS A 504 9.06 29.12 -3.50
C LYS A 504 9.85 27.82 -3.39
N PRO A 505 10.78 27.69 -2.42
CA PRO A 505 11.51 26.45 -2.20
C PRO A 505 10.52 25.30 -1.97
N GLY A 506 10.49 24.31 -2.87
CA GLY A 506 9.50 23.23 -2.82
C GLY A 506 9.53 22.32 -4.05
N HIS A 507 8.63 21.32 -4.07
CA HIS A 507 8.60 20.27 -5.10
C HIS A 507 8.27 20.79 -6.50
N LEU A 508 7.47 21.86 -6.63
CA LEU A 508 7.17 22.47 -7.93
C LEU A 508 8.42 22.96 -8.66
N GLN A 509 9.41 23.48 -7.93
CA GLN A 509 10.67 23.95 -8.52
C GLN A 509 11.49 22.79 -9.12
N GLN A 510 11.40 21.60 -8.52
CA GLN A 510 12.15 20.41 -8.95
C GLN A 510 11.59 19.80 -10.23
N LEU A 511 10.28 19.88 -10.44
CA LEU A 511 9.62 19.32 -11.64
C LEU A 511 9.98 20.11 -12.91
N GLY A 512 10.12 21.43 -12.80
CA GLY A 512 10.24 22.30 -13.97
C GLY A 512 8.90 22.45 -14.72
N PRO A 513 8.79 23.45 -15.62
CA PRO A 513 7.51 23.86 -16.19
C PRO A 513 6.92 22.81 -17.14
N LYS A 514 7.76 22.12 -17.92
CA LYS A 514 7.32 21.11 -18.89
C LYS A 514 6.73 19.87 -18.20
N ARG A 515 7.42 19.34 -17.19
CA ARG A 515 6.93 18.20 -16.40
C ARG A 515 5.67 18.57 -15.63
N PHE A 516 5.62 19.79 -15.08
CA PHE A 516 4.43 20.30 -14.41
C PHE A 516 3.20 20.31 -15.33
N ALA A 517 3.34 20.83 -16.55
CA ALA A 517 2.26 20.84 -17.53
C ALA A 517 1.80 19.42 -17.92
N GLU A 518 2.75 18.51 -18.15
CA GLU A 518 2.48 17.09 -18.43
C GLU A 518 1.68 16.43 -17.29
N LEU A 519 2.11 16.64 -16.05
CA LEU A 519 1.43 16.12 -14.85
C LEU A 519 0.04 16.70 -14.68
N ALA A 520 -0.12 18.01 -14.85
CA ALA A 520 -1.41 18.68 -14.77
C ALA A 520 -2.39 18.13 -15.82
N ASN A 521 -1.92 17.94 -17.07
CA ASN A 521 -2.74 17.40 -18.15
C ASN A 521 -3.13 15.93 -17.90
N THR A 522 -2.18 15.10 -17.47
CA THR A 522 -2.40 13.68 -17.19
C THR A 522 -3.34 13.48 -16.00
N THR A 523 -3.09 14.20 -14.91
CA THR A 523 -3.96 14.22 -13.73
C THR A 523 -5.36 14.69 -14.10
N GLY A 524 -5.47 15.75 -14.90
CA GLY A 524 -6.76 16.27 -15.37
C GLY A 524 -7.58 15.26 -16.12
N ARG A 525 -6.95 14.54 -17.05
CA ARG A 525 -7.62 13.48 -17.80
C ARG A 525 -8.12 12.37 -16.88
N LYS A 526 -7.29 11.88 -15.95
CA LYS A 526 -7.68 10.80 -15.02
C LYS A 526 -8.76 11.25 -14.03
N VAL A 527 -8.70 12.48 -13.55
CA VAL A 527 -9.72 13.07 -12.68
C VAL A 527 -11.04 13.29 -13.42
N GLU A 528 -11.03 13.70 -14.69
CA GLU A 528 -12.26 13.79 -15.49
C GLU A 528 -12.84 12.40 -15.78
N ILE A 529 -12.01 11.38 -16.00
CA ILE A 529 -12.46 9.98 -16.06
C ILE A 529 -13.16 9.62 -14.74
N LEU A 530 -12.52 9.79 -13.58
CA LEU A 530 -13.10 9.48 -12.27
C LEU A 530 -14.41 10.21 -12.02
N ARG A 531 -14.49 11.47 -12.43
CA ARG A 531 -15.73 12.24 -12.37
C ARG A 531 -16.78 11.66 -13.31
N SER A 532 -16.43 11.32 -14.55
CA SER A 532 -17.37 10.72 -15.50
C SER A 532 -17.91 9.39 -14.98
N LEU A 533 -17.07 8.58 -14.32
CA LEU A 533 -17.46 7.34 -13.65
C LEU A 533 -18.44 7.61 -12.52
N THR A 534 -18.15 8.60 -11.66
CA THR A 534 -19.00 8.93 -10.51
C THR A 534 -20.20 9.83 -10.85
N LYS A 535 -20.28 10.34 -12.08
CA LYS A 535 -21.35 11.24 -12.52
C LYS A 535 -22.68 10.50 -12.56
N GLY A 536 -23.61 10.94 -11.73
CA GLY A 536 -24.96 10.36 -11.65
C GLY A 536 -25.08 9.19 -10.68
N ALA A 537 -23.98 8.79 -10.02
CA ALA A 537 -24.08 7.92 -8.86
C ALA A 537 -24.82 8.66 -7.74
N LYS A 538 -25.98 8.12 -7.33
CA LYS A 538 -26.80 8.70 -6.26
C LYS A 538 -26.21 8.37 -4.89
N GLY A 539 -25.08 8.99 -4.54
CA GLY A 539 -24.51 8.98 -3.19
C GLY A 539 -24.39 7.60 -2.51
N VAL A 540 -24.33 7.62 -1.17
CA VAL A 540 -24.14 6.44 -0.30
C VAL A 540 -25.42 5.59 -0.14
N LEU A 541 -26.46 5.87 -0.92
CA LEU A 541 -27.84 5.52 -0.57
C LEU A 541 -28.19 4.03 -0.62
N ASP A 542 -27.34 3.18 -1.21
CA ASP A 542 -27.63 1.75 -1.38
C ASP A 542 -26.82 0.84 -0.43
N PHE A 543 -25.92 1.38 0.40
CA PHE A 543 -25.17 0.59 1.36
C PHE A 543 -25.91 0.51 2.69
N GLN A 544 -26.30 -0.70 3.11
CA GLN A 544 -27.07 -0.93 4.34
C GLN A 544 -26.18 -1.27 5.55
N GLY A 545 -24.89 -1.51 5.33
CA GLY A 545 -23.94 -1.83 6.39
C GLY A 545 -23.50 -0.63 7.23
N CYS A 546 -22.55 -0.86 8.14
CA CYS A 546 -22.08 0.17 9.05
C CYS A 546 -21.21 1.21 8.32
N ALA A 547 -21.70 2.45 8.22
CA ALA A 547 -20.93 3.58 7.69
C ALA A 547 -20.59 4.59 8.80
N ALA A 548 -19.39 5.15 8.76
CA ALA A 548 -18.94 6.20 9.66
C ALA A 548 -18.27 7.32 8.88
N VAL A 549 -18.70 8.56 9.13
CA VAL A 549 -18.09 9.76 8.56
C VAL A 549 -17.13 10.37 9.60
N VAL A 550 -15.87 10.55 9.22
CA VAL A 550 -14.78 10.98 10.09
C VAL A 550 -14.26 12.35 9.63
N GLY A 551 -14.36 13.36 10.49
CA GLY A 551 -13.64 14.63 10.30
C GLY A 551 -12.21 14.53 10.84
N VAL A 552 -11.22 15.02 10.07
CA VAL A 552 -9.82 15.06 10.52
C VAL A 552 -9.53 16.47 11.02
N GLU A 553 -9.75 16.72 12.32
CA GLU A 553 -9.30 17.98 12.91
C GLU A 553 -7.79 18.11 12.71
N SER A 554 -7.39 19.20 12.04
CA SER A 554 -6.08 19.51 11.45
C SER A 554 -4.84 19.50 12.37
N SER A 555 -4.94 18.97 13.59
CA SER A 555 -3.85 19.01 14.58
C SER A 555 -3.33 17.66 15.06
N ARG A 556 -3.88 16.52 14.60
CA ARG A 556 -3.32 15.15 14.62
C ARG A 556 -4.44 14.18 14.29
N PRO A 557 -4.26 13.19 13.39
CA PRO A 557 -5.22 12.12 13.24
C PRO A 557 -5.33 11.38 14.58
N LYS A 558 -6.45 11.52 15.30
CA LYS A 558 -6.73 10.75 16.53
C LYS A 558 -7.12 9.32 16.14
N ALA A 559 -6.21 8.60 15.49
CA ALA A 559 -6.38 7.23 15.00
C ALA A 559 -6.91 6.25 16.06
N ALA A 560 -6.58 6.49 17.33
CA ALA A 560 -7.05 5.70 18.47
C ALA A 560 -8.58 5.67 18.63
N ARG A 561 -9.33 6.66 18.12
CA ARG A 561 -10.81 6.64 18.12
C ARG A 561 -11.38 5.71 17.04
N HIS A 562 -10.68 5.52 15.93
CA HIS A 562 -11.18 4.80 14.76
C HIS A 562 -10.99 3.27 14.87
N VAL A 563 -9.97 2.82 15.60
CA VAL A 563 -9.79 1.40 15.96
C VAL A 563 -11.00 0.86 16.74
N ARG A 564 -11.72 1.71 17.50
CA ARG A 564 -12.93 1.27 18.22
C ARG A 564 -14.10 0.95 17.30
N LEU A 565 -14.27 1.69 16.20
CA LEU A 565 -15.29 1.39 15.18
C LEU A 565 -15.01 0.08 14.46
N LEU A 566 -13.76 -0.36 14.39
CA LEU A 566 -13.38 -1.68 13.85
C LEU A 566 -13.63 -2.82 14.85
N ASN A 567 -13.70 -2.50 16.15
CA ASN A 567 -13.84 -3.48 17.22
C ASN A 567 -15.26 -3.56 17.81
N SER A 568 -16.17 -2.64 17.44
CA SER A 568 -17.57 -2.68 17.92
C SER A 568 -18.36 -3.76 17.17
N SER A 569 -19.15 -4.55 17.91
CA SER A 569 -20.09 -5.50 17.30
C SER A 569 -21.25 -4.74 16.62
N PRO A 570 -21.79 -5.25 15.50
CA PRO A 570 -22.84 -4.57 14.72
C PRO A 570 -24.14 -4.27 15.49
N GLY A 571 -24.36 -4.87 16.67
CA GLY A 571 -25.52 -4.61 17.54
C GLY A 571 -25.28 -3.68 18.74
N ASN A 572 -24.08 -3.09 18.89
CA ASN A 572 -23.73 -2.24 20.05
C ASN A 572 -23.45 -0.77 19.69
N VAL A 573 -23.88 -0.34 18.50
CA VAL A 573 -23.92 1.07 18.12
C VAL A 573 -25.31 1.59 18.56
N PRO A 574 -25.40 2.64 19.40
CA PRO A 574 -26.71 3.14 19.86
C PRO A 574 -27.64 3.46 18.68
N GLU A 575 -28.92 3.08 18.78
CA GLU A 575 -29.94 3.29 17.73
C GLU A 575 -30.12 4.77 17.35
N ASP A 576 -29.67 5.71 18.19
CA ASP A 576 -29.68 7.16 17.91
C ASP A 576 -28.62 7.61 16.87
N VAL A 577 -27.92 6.66 16.21
CA VAL A 577 -26.89 6.91 15.18
C VAL A 577 -27.35 6.49 13.77
N LEU A 578 -28.60 6.05 13.62
CA LEU A 578 -29.19 5.72 12.33
C LEU A 578 -30.41 6.60 12.10
N PHE A 579 -30.22 7.70 11.36
CA PHE A 579 -31.09 8.24 10.29
C PHE A 579 -30.60 9.63 9.92
#